data_AF-A0A0D2FMP5-F1
#
_entry.id   AF-A0A0D2FMP5-F1
#
_cell.length_a   1.000
_cell.length_b   1.000
_cell.length_c   1.000
_cell.angle_alpha   90.00
_cell.angle_beta   90.00
_cell.angle_gamma   90.00
#
_symmetry.space_group_name_H-M   'P 1'
#
loop_
_entity.id
_entity.type
_entity.pdbx_description
1 polymer ?
#
loop_
_entity_poly.entity_id
_entity_poly.type
_entity_poly.pdbx_seq_one_letter_code
_entity_poly.pdbx_strand_id
1 'polypeptide(L)'
;MHVSSIRTALANVFQIPLRLSPLRNALPAISSATTKTSSSHFSTSPILAKKKKGGKPEKRITLIRYFLHHPTTLTPRPLRFSRNRYLRHWTIHRAWNLYQAKLKQARQLELERQYNAMNAANEELRIGVGDGGRLFRKAQMKTGIWSIPERGGGVPIEYARGLVEWMGSTGGLGSGGTGLGAKAKIWDYGWKR
;
A
#
# COMPACT_ATOMS: atom_id res chain seq x y z
N MET A 1 -39.81 -1.75 24.90
CA MET A 1 -38.96 -2.71 24.18
C MET A 1 -39.02 -2.37 22.70
N HIS A 2 -37.99 -1.69 22.16
CA HIS A 2 -37.98 -1.30 20.76
C HIS A 2 -37.40 -2.43 19.92
N VAL A 3 -38.27 -3.23 19.30
CA VAL A 3 -37.88 -4.28 18.38
C VAL A 3 -37.52 -3.61 17.05
N SER A 4 -36.25 -3.29 16.85
CA SER A 4 -35.77 -2.81 15.56
C SER A 4 -35.93 -3.93 14.54
N SER A 5 -36.86 -3.74 13.61
CA SER A 5 -37.19 -4.72 12.57
C SER A 5 -35.95 -5.05 11.72
N ILE A 6 -35.68 -6.33 11.48
CA ILE A 6 -34.58 -6.78 10.60
C ILE A 6 -34.66 -6.13 9.21
N ARG A 7 -35.87 -5.74 8.76
CA ARG A 7 -36.10 -4.98 7.53
C ARG A 7 -35.49 -3.58 7.56
N THR A 8 -35.57 -2.86 8.68
CA THR A 8 -34.96 -1.53 8.81
C THR A 8 -33.43 -1.61 8.90
N ALA A 9 -32.89 -2.67 9.51
CA ALA A 9 -31.44 -2.91 9.53
C ALA A 9 -30.88 -3.21 8.12
N LEU A 10 -31.61 -3.98 7.30
CA LEU A 10 -31.18 -4.31 5.93
C LEU A 10 -31.30 -3.13 4.94
N ALA A 11 -32.25 -2.22 5.15
CA ALA A 11 -32.40 -1.03 4.30
C ALA A 11 -31.15 -0.14 4.31
N ASN A 12 -30.45 -0.06 5.44
CA ASN A 12 -29.22 0.72 5.58
C ASN A 12 -27.99 0.03 4.95
N VAL A 13 -28.03 -1.28 4.70
CA VAL A 13 -26.92 -2.05 4.09
C VAL A 13 -26.85 -1.85 2.57
N PHE A 14 -27.95 -1.41 1.94
CA PHE A 14 -28.03 -1.20 0.48
C PHE A 14 -28.01 0.27 0.05
N GLN A 15 -27.87 1.22 0.98
CA GLN A 15 -27.67 2.62 0.63
C GLN A 15 -26.22 2.83 0.18
N ILE A 16 -26.02 2.97 -1.12
CA ILE A 16 -24.77 3.43 -1.70
C ILE A 16 -24.65 4.92 -1.34
N PRO A 17 -23.67 5.35 -0.51
CA PRO A 17 -23.48 6.77 -0.26
C PRO A 17 -23.01 7.42 -1.56
N LEU A 18 -23.90 8.18 -2.21
CA LEU A 18 -23.52 9.10 -3.25
C LEU A 18 -22.64 10.16 -2.61
N ARG A 19 -21.33 10.09 -2.87
CA ARG A 19 -20.37 11.11 -2.44
C ARG A 19 -20.79 12.44 -3.07
N LEU A 20 -21.36 13.34 -2.26
CA LEU A 20 -21.49 14.74 -2.61
C LEU A 20 -20.07 15.29 -2.76
N SER A 21 -19.70 15.63 -3.99
CA SER A 21 -18.47 16.34 -4.30
C SER A 21 -18.47 17.68 -3.56
N PRO A 22 -17.43 18.04 -2.79
CA PRO A 22 -17.37 19.38 -2.22
C PRO A 22 -17.18 20.39 -3.34
N LEU A 23 -18.18 21.27 -3.50
CA LEU A 23 -18.06 22.50 -4.26
C LEU A 23 -16.93 23.34 -3.68
N ARG A 24 -16.05 23.74 -4.57
CA ARG A 24 -14.82 24.51 -4.35
C ARG A 24 -15.17 25.89 -3.76
N ASN A 25 -14.41 26.29 -2.75
CA ASN A 25 -14.39 27.59 -2.08
C ASN A 25 -14.83 28.78 -2.96
N ALA A 26 -15.91 29.44 -2.58
CA ALA A 26 -16.22 30.81 -2.98
C ALA A 26 -15.60 31.77 -1.95
N LEU A 27 -14.66 32.61 -2.39
CA LEU A 27 -14.19 33.77 -1.64
C LEU A 27 -15.08 34.98 -1.99
N PRO A 28 -15.45 35.86 -1.05
CA PRO A 28 -16.14 37.10 -1.36
C PRO A 28 -15.12 38.16 -1.78
N ALA A 29 -15.21 38.64 -3.02
CA ALA A 29 -14.48 39.82 -3.45
C ALA A 29 -15.39 41.06 -3.33
N ILE A 30 -14.97 41.97 -2.46
CA ILE A 30 -15.57 43.27 -2.18
C ILE A 30 -15.60 44.11 -3.45
N SER A 31 -16.77 44.65 -3.77
CA SER A 31 -16.99 45.55 -4.90
C SER A 31 -16.50 46.96 -4.56
N SER A 32 -15.56 47.49 -5.32
CA SER A 32 -15.32 48.93 -5.41
C SER A 32 -15.67 49.40 -6.82
N ALA A 33 -16.70 50.25 -6.89
CA ALA A 33 -17.09 50.95 -8.09
C ALA A 33 -16.05 52.02 -8.43
N THR A 34 -15.62 52.07 -9.69
CA THR A 34 -15.19 53.33 -10.30
C THR A 34 -15.42 53.24 -11.81
N THR A 35 -16.38 54.04 -12.26
CA THR A 35 -16.71 54.29 -13.66
C THR A 35 -15.57 55.03 -14.35
N LYS A 36 -14.98 54.43 -15.39
CA LYS A 36 -14.30 55.18 -16.45
C LYS A 36 -14.76 54.66 -17.81
N THR A 37 -15.42 55.56 -18.52
CA THR A 37 -15.73 55.50 -19.93
C THR A 37 -14.44 55.36 -20.74
N SER A 38 -14.30 54.26 -21.46
CA SER A 38 -13.31 54.15 -22.55
C SER A 38 -14.00 53.56 -23.76
N SER A 39 -14.02 54.36 -24.82
CA SER A 39 -14.49 54.08 -26.17
C SER A 39 -14.06 52.69 -26.66
N SER A 40 -15.04 51.88 -27.03
CA SER A 40 -14.82 50.61 -27.72
C SER A 40 -14.24 50.89 -29.11
N HIS A 41 -12.96 50.57 -29.31
CA HIS A 41 -12.44 50.36 -30.66
C HIS A 41 -12.93 48.99 -31.16
N PHE A 42 -13.79 49.08 -32.17
CA PHE A 42 -14.34 47.98 -32.95
C PHE A 42 -13.24 47.19 -33.66
N SER A 43 -13.26 45.87 -33.48
CA SER A 43 -12.62 44.83 -34.31
C SER A 43 -11.14 45.01 -34.69
N THR A 44 -10.26 44.33 -33.96
CA THR A 44 -9.14 43.63 -34.59
C THR A 44 -8.85 42.38 -33.76
N SER A 45 -9.24 41.22 -34.29
CA SER A 45 -8.72 39.93 -33.82
C SER A 45 -7.20 40.01 -33.73
N PRO A 46 -6.56 39.62 -32.61
CA PRO A 46 -5.10 39.57 -32.58
C PRO A 46 -4.66 38.55 -33.62
N ILE A 47 -3.98 39.01 -34.66
CA ILE A 47 -3.29 38.13 -35.61
C ILE A 47 -2.29 37.35 -34.77
N LEU A 48 -2.55 36.05 -34.57
CA LEU A 48 -1.63 35.13 -33.94
C LEU A 48 -0.30 35.23 -34.69
N ALA A 49 0.68 35.90 -34.08
CA ALA A 49 2.03 35.96 -34.61
C ALA A 49 2.49 34.51 -34.85
N LYS A 50 2.89 34.23 -36.09
CA LYS A 50 3.27 32.89 -36.57
C LYS A 50 4.46 32.41 -35.72
N LYS A 51 4.19 31.62 -34.69
CA LYS A 51 5.20 31.07 -33.78
C LYS A 51 6.22 30.30 -34.63
N LYS A 52 7.50 30.69 -34.57
CA LYS A 52 8.59 29.97 -35.26
C LYS A 52 8.45 28.48 -34.98
N LYS A 53 8.40 27.68 -36.04
CA LYS A 53 8.22 26.22 -36.00
C LYS A 53 9.36 25.63 -35.17
N GLY A 54 9.12 25.36 -33.89
CA GLY A 54 10.09 24.69 -33.02
C GLY A 54 10.52 23.37 -33.64
N GLY A 55 11.78 22.99 -33.41
CA GLY A 55 12.34 21.74 -33.93
C GLY A 55 11.43 20.55 -33.62
N LYS A 56 11.34 19.60 -34.56
CA LYS A 56 10.55 18.38 -34.34
C LYS A 56 11.05 17.70 -33.06
N PRO A 57 10.19 17.44 -32.06
CA PRO A 57 10.63 16.70 -30.88
C PRO A 57 11.16 15.34 -31.32
N GLU A 58 12.21 14.88 -30.64
CA GLU A 58 12.80 13.57 -30.90
C GLU A 58 11.74 12.47 -30.76
N LYS A 59 11.70 11.54 -31.71
CA LYS A 59 10.69 10.46 -31.75
C LYS A 59 10.64 9.66 -30.44
N ARG A 60 11.78 9.46 -29.77
CA ARG A 60 11.87 8.78 -28.46
C ARG A 60 11.10 9.54 -27.38
N ILE A 61 11.28 10.86 -27.30
CA ILE A 61 10.57 11.71 -26.35
C ILE A 61 9.06 11.73 -26.66
N THR A 62 8.69 11.73 -27.94
CA THR A 62 7.28 11.63 -28.36
C THR A 62 6.65 10.29 -27.98
N LEU A 63 7.37 9.18 -28.15
CA LEU A 63 6.92 7.85 -27.72
C LEU A 63 6.79 7.73 -26.21
N ILE A 64 7.76 8.27 -25.44
CA ILE A 64 7.68 8.33 -23.99
C ILE A 64 6.44 9.11 -23.56
N ARG A 65 6.20 10.30 -24.12
CA ARG A 65 5.00 11.10 -23.83
C ARG A 65 3.72 10.38 -24.22
N TYR A 66 3.74 9.64 -25.33
CA TYR A 66 2.61 8.82 -25.77
C TYR A 66 2.31 7.71 -24.75
N PHE A 67 3.30 6.92 -24.34
CA PHE A 67 3.07 5.85 -23.36
C PHE A 67 2.78 6.33 -21.94
N LEU A 68 3.15 7.57 -21.57
CA LEU A 68 2.85 8.15 -20.27
C LEU A 68 1.52 8.90 -20.20
N HIS A 69 1.05 9.46 -21.31
CA HIS A 69 -0.10 10.38 -21.29
C HIS A 69 -1.21 10.03 -22.28
N HIS A 70 -1.09 8.96 -23.07
CA HIS A 70 -2.15 8.59 -23.99
C HIS A 70 -3.32 7.94 -23.23
N PRO A 71 -4.49 8.59 -23.16
CA PRO A 71 -5.60 8.15 -22.29
C PRO A 71 -6.12 6.75 -22.65
N THR A 72 -5.98 6.35 -23.91
CA THR A 72 -6.40 5.06 -24.45
C THR A 72 -5.49 3.90 -24.07
N THR A 73 -4.21 4.16 -23.77
CA THR A 73 -3.27 3.12 -23.33
C THR A 73 -3.25 2.98 -21.80
N LEU A 74 -3.40 4.10 -21.07
CA LEU A 74 -3.34 4.11 -19.60
C LEU A 74 -4.68 3.80 -18.93
N THR A 75 -5.79 4.24 -19.51
CA THR A 75 -7.09 4.16 -18.85
C THR A 75 -8.15 3.62 -19.82
N PRO A 76 -8.41 2.29 -19.81
CA PRO A 76 -9.51 1.76 -20.59
C PRO A 76 -10.84 2.36 -20.11
N ARG A 77 -11.88 2.26 -20.96
CA ARG A 77 -13.22 2.73 -20.61
C ARG A 77 -13.70 2.05 -19.32
N PRO A 78 -14.44 2.76 -18.44
CA PRO A 78 -14.97 2.18 -17.22
C PRO A 78 -15.79 0.91 -17.50
N LEU A 79 -15.58 -0.10 -16.66
CA LEU A 79 -16.20 -1.40 -16.83
C LEU A 79 -17.70 -1.33 -16.53
N ARG A 80 -18.53 -1.75 -17.49
CA ARG A 80 -20.00 -1.79 -17.37
C ARG A 80 -20.45 -3.22 -17.11
N PHE A 81 -21.09 -3.46 -15.97
CA PHE A 81 -21.63 -4.76 -15.62
C PHE A 81 -23.14 -4.84 -15.84
N SER A 82 -23.60 -6.01 -16.32
CA SER A 82 -25.02 -6.36 -16.21
C SER A 82 -25.38 -6.66 -14.74
N ARG A 83 -26.67 -6.67 -14.43
CA ARG A 83 -27.15 -6.87 -13.05
C ARG A 83 -26.59 -8.14 -12.37
N ASN A 84 -26.69 -9.30 -13.02
CA ASN A 84 -26.18 -10.56 -12.46
C ASN A 84 -24.66 -10.52 -12.25
N ARG A 85 -23.91 -9.97 -13.22
CA ARG A 85 -22.45 -9.81 -13.11
C ARG A 85 -22.05 -8.88 -11.97
N TYR A 86 -22.77 -7.76 -11.80
CA TYR A 86 -22.57 -6.84 -10.69
C TYR A 86 -22.81 -7.51 -9.33
N LEU A 87 -23.90 -8.27 -9.20
CA LEU A 87 -24.20 -9.00 -7.96
C LEU A 87 -23.13 -10.04 -7.62
N ARG A 88 -22.64 -10.82 -8.61
CA ARG A 88 -21.52 -11.76 -8.40
C ARG A 88 -20.27 -11.05 -7.92
N HIS A 89 -19.91 -9.95 -8.58
CA HIS A 89 -18.75 -9.15 -8.19
C HIS A 89 -18.87 -8.61 -6.76
N TRP A 90 -20.04 -8.08 -6.41
CA TRP A 90 -20.30 -7.55 -5.08
C TRP A 90 -20.21 -8.64 -3.99
N THR A 91 -20.75 -9.82 -4.25
CA THR A 91 -20.66 -10.95 -3.31
C THR A 91 -19.21 -11.39 -3.11
N ILE A 92 -18.43 -11.53 -4.18
CA ILE A 92 -17.00 -11.87 -4.10
C ILE A 92 -16.24 -10.82 -3.29
N HIS A 93 -16.48 -9.54 -3.57
CA HIS A 93 -15.83 -8.44 -2.86
C HIS A 93 -16.18 -8.44 -1.35
N ARG A 94 -17.45 -8.67 -1.00
CA ARG A 94 -17.87 -8.81 0.41
C ARG A 94 -17.23 -10.01 1.09
N ALA A 95 -17.21 -11.17 0.42
CA ALA A 95 -16.58 -12.37 0.95
C ALA A 95 -15.08 -12.17 1.20
N TRP A 96 -14.39 -11.50 0.26
CA TRP A 96 -12.98 -11.14 0.41
C TRP A 96 -12.74 -10.21 1.60
N ASN A 97 -13.55 -9.16 1.77
CA ASN A 97 -13.40 -8.24 2.89
C ASN A 97 -13.61 -8.94 4.24
N LEU A 98 -14.59 -9.85 4.32
CA LEU A 98 -14.83 -10.66 5.50
C LEU A 98 -13.63 -11.57 5.79
N TYR A 99 -13.10 -12.24 4.77
CA TYR A 99 -11.91 -13.08 4.89
C TYR A 99 -10.70 -12.28 5.39
N GLN A 100 -10.44 -11.11 4.81
CA GLN A 100 -9.35 -10.22 5.22
C GLN A 100 -9.52 -9.73 6.67
N ALA A 101 -10.74 -9.39 7.09
CA ALA A 101 -11.02 -9.03 8.48
C ALA A 101 -10.68 -10.18 9.44
N LYS A 102 -11.07 -11.41 9.10
CA LYS A 102 -10.74 -12.61 9.88
C LYS A 102 -9.23 -12.87 9.95
N LEU A 103 -8.52 -12.75 8.82
CA LEU A 103 -7.06 -12.88 8.79
C LEU A 103 -6.36 -11.85 9.69
N LYS A 104 -6.80 -10.59 9.64
CA LYS A 104 -6.25 -9.53 10.47
C LYS A 104 -6.51 -9.81 11.96
N GLN A 105 -7.72 -10.24 12.31
CA GLN A 105 -8.07 -10.61 13.67
C GLN A 105 -7.23 -11.79 14.18
N ALA A 106 -7.07 -12.84 13.38
CA ALA A 106 -6.23 -13.99 13.72
C ALA A 106 -4.77 -13.58 13.97
N ARG A 107 -4.21 -12.73 13.10
CA ARG A 107 -2.85 -12.18 13.28
C ARG A 107 -2.74 -11.37 14.57
N GLN A 108 -3.73 -10.53 14.87
CA GLN A 108 -3.74 -9.71 16.08
C GLN A 108 -3.79 -10.58 17.34
N LEU A 109 -4.64 -11.60 17.37
CA LEU A 109 -4.72 -12.55 18.49
C LEU A 109 -3.42 -13.32 18.69
N GLU A 110 -2.74 -13.71 17.60
CA GLU A 110 -1.45 -14.39 17.70
C GLU A 110 -0.35 -13.46 18.25
N LEU A 111 -0.33 -12.19 17.84
CA LEU A 111 0.58 -11.18 18.40
C LEU A 111 0.29 -10.92 19.88
N GLU A 112 -0.97 -10.85 20.28
CA GLU A 112 -1.38 -10.72 21.69
C GLU A 112 -0.97 -11.95 22.49
N ARG A 113 -1.14 -13.16 21.94
CA ARG A 113 -0.69 -14.40 22.57
C ARG A 113 0.83 -14.40 22.80
N GLN A 114 1.61 -14.03 21.79
CA GLN A 114 3.07 -13.92 21.90
C GLN A 114 3.49 -12.86 22.93
N TYR A 115 2.86 -11.69 22.90
CA TYR A 115 3.12 -10.61 23.86
C TYR A 115 2.82 -11.05 25.30
N ASN A 116 1.67 -11.67 25.54
CA ASN A 116 1.28 -12.15 26.86
C ASN A 116 2.22 -13.24 27.37
N ALA A 117 2.66 -14.16 26.50
CA ALA A 117 3.64 -15.18 26.84
C ALA A 117 5.00 -14.57 27.22
N MET A 118 5.49 -13.58 26.44
CA MET A 118 6.72 -12.85 26.75
C MET A 118 6.60 -12.09 28.08
N ASN A 119 5.45 -11.45 28.33
CA ASN A 119 5.21 -10.71 29.57
C ASN A 119 5.22 -11.62 30.80
N ALA A 120 4.54 -12.78 30.72
CA ALA A 120 4.53 -13.77 31.80
C ALA A 120 5.94 -14.27 32.12
N ALA A 121 6.73 -14.61 31.09
CA ALA A 121 8.12 -15.05 31.27
C ALA A 121 9.01 -13.95 31.90
N ASN A 122 8.82 -12.69 31.49
CA ASN A 122 9.55 -11.57 32.07
C ASN A 122 9.19 -11.31 33.54
N GLU A 123 7.91 -11.49 33.90
CA GLU A 123 7.47 -11.35 35.29
C GLU A 123 8.03 -12.46 36.17
N GLU A 124 8.08 -13.69 35.65
CA GLU A 124 8.75 -14.82 36.30
C GLU A 124 10.25 -14.53 36.51
N LEU A 125 10.94 -13.99 35.51
CA LEU A 125 12.35 -13.58 35.64
C LEU A 125 12.57 -12.44 36.65
N ARG A 126 11.56 -11.59 36.86
CA ARG A 126 11.64 -10.43 37.76
C ARG A 126 11.51 -10.83 39.22
N ILE A 127 10.57 -11.74 39.53
CA ILE A 127 10.23 -12.11 40.91
C ILE A 127 10.65 -13.55 41.25
N GLY A 128 10.42 -14.51 40.35
CA GLY A 128 10.43 -15.94 40.65
C GLY A 128 11.82 -16.58 40.77
N VAL A 129 12.85 -16.02 40.11
CA VAL A 129 14.19 -16.65 40.03
C VAL A 129 15.06 -16.39 41.27
N GLY A 130 14.66 -15.50 42.17
CA GLY A 130 15.43 -15.18 43.39
C GLY A 130 16.73 -14.39 43.16
N ASP A 131 17.05 -14.01 41.92
CA ASP A 131 18.22 -13.20 41.51
C ASP A 131 18.01 -11.68 41.69
N GLY A 132 17.01 -11.26 42.47
CA GLY A 132 16.70 -9.84 42.70
C GLY A 132 16.48 -9.03 41.41
N GLY A 133 15.98 -9.68 40.35
CA GLY A 133 15.75 -9.07 39.04
C GLY A 133 17.01 -8.70 38.24
N ARG A 134 18.19 -9.25 38.54
CA ARG A 134 19.41 -9.01 37.73
C ARG A 134 19.29 -9.57 36.32
N LEU A 135 18.85 -10.82 36.13
CA LEU A 135 18.56 -11.36 34.79
C LEU A 135 17.52 -10.55 34.02
N PHE A 136 16.43 -10.13 34.67
CA PHE A 136 15.41 -9.25 34.08
C PHE A 136 16.00 -7.94 33.55
N ARG A 137 16.84 -7.26 34.35
CA ARG A 137 17.52 -6.01 33.91
C ARG A 137 18.42 -6.24 32.70
N LYS A 138 19.15 -7.36 32.66
CA LYS A 138 20.02 -7.72 31.53
C LYS A 138 19.21 -8.01 30.26
N ALA A 139 18.13 -8.77 30.37
CA ALA A 139 17.24 -9.09 29.26
C ALA A 139 16.58 -7.83 28.67
N GLN A 140 16.32 -6.81 29.49
CA GLN A 140 15.69 -5.58 29.03
C GLN A 140 16.64 -4.63 28.28
N MET A 141 17.96 -4.88 28.31
CA MET A 141 18.95 -4.06 27.61
C MET A 141 18.75 -4.15 26.08
N LYS A 142 18.63 -3.00 25.41
CA LYS A 142 18.45 -2.91 23.95
C LYS A 142 19.77 -2.73 23.19
N THR A 143 20.87 -3.24 23.74
CA THR A 143 22.20 -3.14 23.14
C THR A 143 22.23 -3.81 21.77
N GLY A 144 22.66 -3.09 20.73
CA GLY A 144 22.78 -3.63 19.38
C GLY A 144 21.46 -3.84 18.62
N ILE A 145 20.30 -3.44 19.17
CA ILE A 145 19.00 -3.60 18.48
C ILE A 145 18.78 -2.51 17.43
N TRP A 146 19.19 -1.27 17.73
CA TRP A 146 18.98 -0.09 16.89
C TRP A 146 20.21 0.30 16.06
N SER A 147 21.30 -0.48 16.14
CA SER A 147 22.52 -0.20 15.38
C SER A 147 22.38 -0.66 13.92
N ILE A 148 23.20 -0.06 13.06
CA ILE A 148 23.30 -0.43 11.64
C ILE A 148 23.98 -1.82 11.54
N PRO A 149 23.53 -2.71 10.63
CA PRO A 149 24.11 -4.05 10.45
C PRO A 149 25.63 -4.08 10.28
N GLU A 150 26.20 -3.08 9.61
CA GLU A 150 27.65 -2.93 9.41
C GLU A 150 28.45 -2.75 10.72
N ARG A 151 27.78 -2.33 11.80
CA ARG A 151 28.37 -2.20 13.15
C ARG A 151 28.02 -3.37 14.07
N GLY A 152 27.52 -4.48 13.53
CA GLY A 152 27.30 -5.73 14.26
C GLY A 152 26.02 -5.77 15.11
N GLY A 153 24.97 -5.04 14.72
CA GLY A 153 23.67 -5.21 15.37
C GLY A 153 22.48 -5.00 14.44
N GLY A 154 21.27 -5.24 14.95
CA GLY A 154 20.04 -5.34 14.18
C GLY A 154 19.73 -6.78 13.75
N VAL A 155 18.78 -6.92 12.82
CA VAL A 155 18.41 -8.22 12.24
C VAL A 155 19.38 -8.54 11.09
N PRO A 156 20.05 -9.71 11.08
CA PRO A 156 20.97 -10.07 9.99
C PRO A 156 20.23 -10.16 8.65
N ILE A 157 20.85 -9.64 7.59
CA ILE A 157 20.22 -9.50 6.26
C ILE A 157 19.85 -10.85 5.64
N GLU A 158 20.51 -11.93 6.04
CA GLU A 158 20.22 -13.30 5.62
C GLU A 158 18.82 -13.76 6.03
N TYR A 159 18.29 -13.24 7.15
CA TYR A 159 16.95 -13.57 7.64
C TYR A 159 15.86 -12.66 7.07
N ALA A 160 16.21 -11.54 6.44
CA ALA A 160 15.25 -10.62 5.82
C ALA A 160 14.74 -11.09 4.43
N ARG A 161 15.03 -12.35 4.05
CA ARG A 161 14.63 -12.92 2.76
C ARG A 161 13.12 -13.14 2.70
N GLY A 162 12.50 -12.66 1.62
CA GLY A 162 11.08 -12.88 1.36
C GLY A 162 10.76 -14.34 1.04
N LEU A 163 9.54 -14.77 1.36
CA LEU A 163 9.03 -16.07 0.93
C LEU A 163 8.86 -16.08 -0.60
N VAL A 164 9.13 -17.22 -1.21
CA VAL A 164 8.99 -17.45 -2.66
C VAL A 164 7.85 -18.42 -2.94
N GLU A 165 7.22 -18.27 -4.12
CA GLU A 165 6.10 -19.11 -4.54
C GLU A 165 6.53 -20.58 -4.75
N TRP A 166 7.72 -20.81 -5.31
CA TRP A 166 8.26 -22.13 -5.60
C TRP A 166 9.58 -22.38 -4.87
N MET A 167 9.71 -23.54 -4.23
CA MET A 167 10.99 -24.00 -3.69
C MET A 167 11.91 -24.39 -4.84
N GLY A 168 13.16 -23.94 -4.80
CA GLY A 168 14.13 -24.19 -5.86
C GLY A 168 14.28 -25.70 -6.15
N SER A 169 14.01 -26.08 -7.40
CA SER A 169 14.47 -27.35 -7.99
C SER A 169 15.14 -27.13 -9.34
N THR A 170 14.74 -26.10 -10.08
CA THR A 170 15.38 -25.68 -11.35
C THR A 170 15.22 -24.17 -11.52
N GLY A 171 16.32 -23.40 -11.40
CA GLY A 171 16.34 -21.99 -11.78
C GLY A 171 16.99 -21.06 -10.76
N GLY A 172 18.28 -20.81 -10.94
CA GLY A 172 18.94 -19.51 -10.74
C GLY A 172 18.84 -18.80 -9.38
N LEU A 173 19.81 -19.04 -8.50
CA LEU A 173 20.85 -18.08 -8.05
C LEU A 173 21.55 -18.73 -6.84
N GLY A 174 22.54 -19.58 -7.11
CA GLY A 174 23.21 -20.36 -6.07
C GLY A 174 23.98 -21.52 -6.67
N SER A 175 24.97 -21.21 -7.49
CA SER A 175 25.89 -22.21 -8.04
C SER A 175 26.75 -22.79 -6.92
N GLY A 176 26.31 -23.91 -6.34
CA GLY A 176 27.13 -24.80 -5.52
C GLY A 176 27.43 -26.15 -6.20
N GLY A 177 27.14 -26.27 -7.50
CA GLY A 177 27.37 -27.50 -8.25
C GLY A 177 27.35 -27.25 -9.75
N THR A 178 28.49 -27.40 -10.40
CA THR A 178 28.62 -27.44 -11.86
C THR A 178 28.02 -28.75 -12.38
N GLY A 179 26.78 -28.71 -12.87
CA GLY A 179 26.17 -29.85 -13.56
C GLY A 179 24.69 -29.69 -13.89
N LEU A 180 24.32 -30.04 -15.13
CA LEU A 180 22.93 -30.26 -15.54
C LEU A 180 22.36 -31.40 -14.67
N GLY A 181 21.47 -31.07 -13.73
CA GLY A 181 20.85 -32.04 -12.81
C GLY A 181 21.20 -31.88 -11.33
N ALA A 182 22.00 -30.88 -10.94
CA ALA A 182 22.23 -30.57 -9.53
C ALA A 182 20.92 -30.09 -8.87
N LYS A 183 20.37 -30.89 -7.95
CA LYS A 183 19.18 -30.52 -7.15
C LYS A 183 19.50 -29.24 -6.38
N ALA A 184 18.70 -28.20 -6.57
CA ALA A 184 18.83 -26.98 -5.78
C ALA A 184 18.66 -27.31 -4.28
N LYS A 185 19.58 -26.80 -3.45
CA LYS A 185 19.56 -27.01 -2.00
C LYS A 185 18.61 -25.99 -1.37
N ILE A 186 17.55 -26.48 -0.71
CA ILE A 186 16.58 -25.66 0.02
C ILE A 186 17.21 -25.07 1.30
N TRP A 187 18.13 -25.83 1.90
CA TRP A 187 18.82 -25.47 3.12
C TRP A 187 20.32 -25.80 3.01
N ASP A 188 21.18 -24.93 3.55
CA ASP A 188 22.62 -25.15 3.57
C ASP A 188 23.04 -25.84 4.87
N TYR A 189 23.10 -27.18 4.84
CA TYR A 189 23.61 -27.98 5.95
C TYR A 189 25.13 -27.85 6.14
N GLY A 190 25.85 -27.29 5.16
CA GLY A 190 27.31 -27.16 5.19
C GLY A 190 27.82 -25.83 5.74
N TRP A 191 26.92 -24.97 6.24
CA TRP A 191 27.28 -23.65 6.76
C TRP A 191 28.28 -23.76 7.92
N LYS A 192 29.38 -22.99 7.84
CA LYS A 192 30.42 -22.90 8.85
C LYS A 192 30.47 -21.47 9.40
N ARG A 193 30.71 -21.34 10.70
CA ARG A 193 30.88 -20.06 11.41
C ARG A 193 32.26 -19.47 11.16
#